data_AF-A0A946PY17-F1
#
_entry.id   AF-A0A946PY17-F1
#
_cell.length_a   1.000
_cell.length_b   1.000
_cell.length_c   1.000
_cell.angle_alpha   90.00
_cell.angle_beta   90.00
_cell.angle_gamma   90.00
#
_symmetry.space_group_name_H-M   'P 1'
#
loop_
_entity.id
_entity.type
_entity.pdbx_description
1 polymer ?
#
loop_
_entity_poly.entity_id
_entity_poly.type
_entity_poly.pdbx_seq_one_letter_code
_entity_poly.pdbx_strand_id
1 'polypeptide(L)'
;EILELLPPDFEFPPEPPEPPACPAPSTVVGEITRSGTIIAPNFPLVVGQDPDKRGVDLSFNVSVAPTIYTYYELVPVVEESMCGNCNGNNPSGPACHPCDIIVDWVCEQRIQSYSETIPVAYGSTSLTKESEDWILNTLSIRYPGAYIHNGSFRFPSSSGGSSWNYTAPGIQIADPGEWTISIGGRTSGTPVSASRNFGGPAGSFEAWLKETAITQ
;
A
#
# COMPACT_ATOMS: atom_id res chain seq x y z
N GLU A 1 34.88 19.36 -53.89
CA GLU A 1 34.40 18.26 -54.76
C GLU A 1 35.11 16.98 -54.35
N ILE A 2 34.46 16.08 -53.60
CA ILE A 2 34.99 14.74 -53.25
C ILE A 2 33.96 13.66 -53.64
N LEU A 3 32.89 14.05 -54.33
CA LEU A 3 31.79 13.16 -54.76
C LEU A 3 32.06 12.45 -56.10
N GLU A 4 33.19 12.75 -56.76
CA GLU A 4 33.50 12.26 -58.13
C GLU A 4 34.36 10.99 -58.18
N LEU A 5 34.62 10.34 -57.03
CA LEU A 5 35.48 9.14 -56.94
C LEU A 5 34.74 7.90 -56.40
N LEU A 6 33.43 7.95 -56.25
CA LEU A 6 32.64 6.77 -55.86
C LEU A 6 32.13 6.06 -57.13
N PRO A 7 32.25 4.73 -57.23
CA PRO A 7 31.64 3.97 -58.32
C PRO A 7 30.11 4.21 -58.33
N PRO A 8 29.46 4.18 -59.51
CA PRO A 8 28.03 4.51 -59.65
C PRO A 8 27.09 3.64 -58.82
N ASP A 9 27.60 2.52 -58.28
CA ASP A 9 26.84 1.49 -57.55
C ASP A 9 27.27 1.40 -56.07
N PHE A 10 27.92 2.43 -55.51
CA PHE A 10 28.25 2.47 -54.09
C PHE A 10 27.00 2.72 -53.24
N GLU A 11 26.32 1.64 -52.85
CA GLU A 11 25.31 1.68 -51.80
C GLU A 11 26.03 1.80 -50.45
N PHE A 12 25.82 2.93 -49.76
CA PHE A 12 26.22 3.03 -48.35
C PHE A 12 25.49 1.91 -47.58
N PRO A 13 26.17 1.22 -46.64
CA PRO A 13 25.47 0.29 -45.76
C PRO A 13 24.29 1.03 -45.10
N PRO A 14 23.10 0.41 -45.02
CA PRO A 14 21.94 1.08 -44.46
C PRO A 14 22.30 1.59 -43.06
N GLU A 15 22.08 2.88 -42.85
CA GLU A 15 22.29 3.50 -41.54
C GLU A 15 21.38 2.78 -40.53
N PRO A 16 21.90 2.38 -39.35
CA PRO A 16 21.08 1.71 -38.37
C PRO A 16 19.89 2.60 -38.01
N PRO A 17 18.68 2.03 -37.85
CA PRO A 17 17.50 2.81 -37.56
C PRO A 17 17.70 3.62 -36.27
N GLU A 18 17.21 4.85 -36.27
CA GLU A 18 17.24 5.68 -35.08
C GLU A 18 16.38 5.05 -33.97
N PRO A 19 16.86 5.07 -32.72
CA PRO A 19 16.11 4.52 -31.59
C PRO A 19 14.81 5.30 -31.35
N PRO A 20 13.63 4.65 -31.25
CA PRO A 20 12.38 5.32 -30.91
C PRO A 20 12.40 5.82 -29.46
N ALA A 21 11.60 6.87 -29.20
CA ALA A 21 11.33 7.31 -27.84
C ALA A 21 10.33 6.36 -27.17
N CYS A 22 10.78 5.64 -26.14
CA CYS A 22 9.90 4.76 -25.40
C CYS A 22 8.83 5.53 -24.60
N PRO A 23 7.70 4.87 -24.28
CA PRO A 23 6.67 5.49 -23.46
C PRO A 23 7.23 5.96 -22.10
N ALA A 24 6.66 7.03 -21.57
CA ALA A 24 7.04 7.52 -20.26
C ALA A 24 6.75 6.46 -19.17
N PRO A 25 7.60 6.37 -18.13
CA PRO A 25 7.35 5.46 -17.03
C PRO A 25 6.10 5.88 -16.24
N SER A 26 5.47 4.92 -15.57
CA SER A 26 4.29 5.13 -14.74
C SER A 26 4.41 4.44 -13.39
N THR A 27 3.80 5.03 -12.37
CA THR A 27 3.79 4.49 -11.00
C THR A 27 2.35 4.31 -10.54
N VAL A 28 2.01 3.09 -10.13
CA VAL A 28 0.76 2.77 -9.45
C VAL A 28 1.07 2.55 -7.98
N VAL A 29 0.62 3.47 -7.13
CA VAL A 29 0.87 3.42 -5.69
C VAL A 29 -0.04 2.38 -5.05
N GLY A 30 0.52 1.57 -4.16
CA GLY A 30 -0.22 0.52 -3.46
C GLY A 30 -1.35 1.06 -2.59
N GLU A 31 -2.47 0.34 -2.54
CA GLU A 31 -3.60 0.64 -1.68
C GLU A 31 -3.29 0.34 -0.20
N ILE A 32 -3.83 1.16 0.70
CA ILE A 32 -3.74 0.97 2.14
C ILE A 32 -5.08 0.43 2.65
N THR A 33 -5.09 -0.80 3.13
CA THR A 33 -6.27 -1.43 3.73
C THR A 33 -6.16 -1.43 5.25
N ARG A 34 -7.30 -1.25 5.93
CA ARG A 34 -7.39 -1.17 7.39
C ARG A 34 -8.62 -1.93 7.86
N SER A 35 -8.48 -2.66 8.95
CA SER A 35 -9.60 -3.34 9.59
C SER A 35 -9.40 -3.38 11.11
N GLY A 36 -10.48 -3.14 11.83
CA GLY A 36 -10.54 -3.22 13.28
C GLY A 36 -11.75 -4.04 13.69
N THR A 37 -11.54 -5.02 14.57
CA THR A 37 -12.63 -5.92 15.00
C THR A 37 -12.53 -6.25 16.48
N ILE A 38 -13.68 -6.56 17.08
CA ILE A 38 -13.72 -7.24 18.37
C ILE A 38 -13.37 -8.72 18.18
N ILE A 39 -12.53 -9.25 19.07
CA ILE A 39 -12.13 -10.67 19.11
C ILE A 39 -12.99 -11.42 20.12
N ALA A 40 -13.15 -10.84 21.31
CA ALA A 40 -13.96 -11.40 22.39
C ALA A 40 -14.27 -10.32 23.45
N PRO A 41 -15.35 -10.50 24.23
CA PRO A 41 -16.48 -11.40 23.98
C PRO A 41 -17.40 -10.87 22.87
N ASN A 42 -18.25 -11.71 22.29
CA ASN A 42 -19.19 -11.29 21.23
C ASN A 42 -20.22 -10.26 21.71
N PHE A 43 -20.54 -10.28 23.01
CA PHE A 43 -21.46 -9.36 23.67
C PHE A 43 -20.79 -8.79 24.91
N PRO A 44 -19.91 -7.78 24.75
CA PRO A 44 -19.20 -7.21 25.88
C PRO A 44 -20.16 -6.46 26.78
N LEU A 45 -20.10 -6.76 28.08
CA LEU A 45 -20.85 -6.06 29.10
C LEU A 45 -20.00 -4.95 29.69
N VAL A 46 -20.64 -3.88 30.12
CA VAL A 46 -19.95 -2.79 30.81
C VAL A 46 -19.30 -3.26 32.11
N VAL A 47 -18.16 -2.65 32.43
CA VAL A 47 -17.40 -2.90 33.67
C VAL A 47 -18.31 -2.69 34.89
N GLY A 48 -18.26 -3.64 35.83
CA GLY A 48 -19.11 -3.63 37.03
C GLY A 48 -20.37 -4.50 36.91
N GLN A 49 -20.77 -4.88 35.68
CA GLN A 49 -21.85 -5.85 35.43
C GLN A 49 -21.35 -7.20 34.88
N ASP A 50 -20.10 -7.23 34.41
CA ASP A 50 -19.38 -8.45 34.08
C ASP A 50 -18.80 -9.09 35.36
N PRO A 51 -19.28 -10.28 35.79
CA PRO A 51 -18.74 -10.99 36.95
C PRO A 51 -17.26 -11.33 36.79
N ASP A 52 -16.81 -11.54 35.56
CA ASP A 52 -15.45 -11.99 35.24
C ASP A 52 -14.49 -10.82 35.02
N LYS A 53 -15.00 -9.58 34.95
CA LYS A 53 -14.25 -8.34 34.64
C LYS A 53 -13.31 -8.52 33.45
N ARG A 54 -13.73 -9.29 32.45
CA ARG A 54 -12.89 -9.71 31.34
C ARG A 54 -12.49 -8.53 30.48
N GLY A 55 -13.43 -7.62 30.22
CA GLY A 55 -13.26 -6.54 29.27
C GLY A 55 -13.32 -7.02 27.81
N VAL A 56 -12.82 -6.19 26.90
CA VAL A 56 -12.88 -6.39 25.44
C VAL A 56 -11.50 -6.61 24.85
N ASP A 57 -11.39 -7.61 24.01
CA ASP A 57 -10.20 -7.91 23.20
C ASP A 57 -10.41 -7.32 21.81
N LEU A 58 -9.58 -6.35 21.41
CA LEU A 58 -9.65 -5.71 20.09
C LEU A 58 -8.47 -6.09 19.20
N SER A 59 -8.75 -6.30 17.91
CA SER A 59 -7.73 -6.48 16.86
C SER A 59 -7.68 -5.26 15.95
N PHE A 60 -6.48 -4.87 15.57
CA PHE A 60 -6.20 -3.81 14.61
C PHE A 60 -5.24 -4.34 13.55
N ASN A 61 -5.62 -4.20 12.28
CA ASN A 61 -4.84 -4.63 11.14
C ASN A 61 -4.74 -3.50 10.10
N VAL A 62 -3.53 -3.33 9.57
CA VAL A 62 -3.25 -2.46 8.42
C VAL A 62 -2.34 -3.22 7.47
N SER A 63 -2.58 -3.11 6.17
CA SER A 63 -1.64 -3.55 5.15
C SER A 63 -1.55 -2.55 4.00
N VAL A 64 -0.36 -2.49 3.40
CA VAL A 64 -0.06 -1.67 2.24
C VAL A 64 0.33 -2.58 1.09
N ALA A 65 -0.42 -2.52 0.00
CA ALA A 65 -0.07 -3.23 -1.23
C ALA A 65 1.24 -2.68 -1.81
N PRO A 66 1.99 -3.45 -2.61
CA PRO A 66 3.21 -2.96 -3.22
C PRO A 66 2.93 -1.83 -4.22
N THR A 67 3.89 -0.91 -4.35
CA THR A 67 3.89 0.11 -5.40
C THR A 67 4.51 -0.47 -6.66
N ILE A 68 3.80 -0.37 -7.77
CA ILE A 68 4.23 -0.92 -9.07
C ILE A 68 4.79 0.22 -9.93
N TYR A 69 6.06 0.09 -10.30
CA TYR A 69 6.74 0.99 -11.23
C TYR A 69 6.92 0.29 -12.57
N THR A 70 6.32 0.88 -13.61
CA THR A 70 6.41 0.38 -15.00
C THR A 70 7.28 1.34 -15.79
N TYR A 71 8.36 0.82 -16.40
CA TYR A 71 9.27 1.58 -17.25
C TYR A 71 9.60 0.77 -18.50
N TYR A 72 10.20 1.43 -19.48
CA TYR A 72 10.52 0.84 -20.77
C TYR A 72 12.01 0.93 -21.01
N GLU A 73 12.62 -0.19 -21.36
CA GLU A 73 14.00 -0.28 -21.79
C GLU A 73 14.03 -0.41 -23.31
N LEU A 74 14.91 0.36 -23.94
CA LEU A 74 15.12 0.27 -25.37
C LEU A 74 16.07 -0.88 -25.67
N VAL A 75 15.61 -1.87 -26.41
CA VAL A 75 16.35 -3.08 -26.76
C VAL A 75 16.53 -3.14 -28.28
N PRO A 76 17.78 -3.31 -28.78
CA PRO A 76 18.01 -3.45 -30.20
C PRO A 76 17.49 -4.81 -30.68
N VAL A 77 16.79 -4.81 -31.80
CA VAL A 77 16.49 -6.03 -32.56
C VAL A 77 17.67 -6.30 -33.46
N VAL A 78 18.28 -7.46 -33.28
CA VAL A 78 19.43 -7.90 -34.07
C VAL A 78 19.04 -9.03 -35.01
N GLU A 79 19.57 -8.99 -36.22
CA GLU A 79 19.51 -10.09 -37.18
C GLU A 79 20.92 -10.58 -37.49
N GLU A 80 21.06 -11.90 -37.64
CA GLU A 80 22.31 -12.52 -38.06
C GLU A 80 22.56 -12.21 -39.54
N SER A 81 23.69 -11.60 -39.82
CA SER A 81 24.14 -11.22 -41.16
C SER A 81 25.61 -11.57 -41.34
N MET A 82 26.16 -11.23 -42.51
CA MET A 82 27.55 -11.46 -42.85
C MET A 82 28.28 -10.13 -42.96
N CYS A 83 29.26 -9.92 -42.07
CA CYS A 83 30.09 -8.72 -42.03
C CYS A 83 31.46 -8.97 -42.66
N GLY A 84 32.09 -7.89 -43.12
CA GLY A 84 33.43 -7.94 -43.72
C GLY A 84 33.37 -8.09 -45.24
N ASN A 85 34.47 -8.56 -45.85
CA ASN A 85 34.62 -8.61 -47.30
C ASN A 85 33.90 -9.81 -47.94
N CYS A 86 32.58 -9.86 -47.83
CA CYS A 86 31.76 -10.96 -48.36
C CYS A 86 31.62 -10.95 -49.89
N ASN A 87 31.79 -9.77 -50.52
CA ASN A 87 31.67 -9.59 -51.97
C ASN A 87 33.03 -9.43 -52.70
N GLY A 88 34.16 -9.54 -51.99
CA GLY A 88 35.50 -9.42 -52.59
C GLY A 88 35.97 -7.99 -52.93
N ASN A 89 35.13 -6.98 -52.68
CA ASN A 89 35.36 -5.58 -53.08
C ASN A 89 36.37 -4.82 -52.20
N ASN A 90 36.80 -5.37 -51.07
CA ASN A 90 37.83 -4.75 -50.22
C ASN A 90 38.91 -5.77 -49.80
N PRO A 91 39.98 -5.96 -50.60
CA PRO A 91 41.03 -6.96 -50.37
C PRO A 91 41.83 -6.79 -49.07
N SER A 92 41.76 -5.59 -48.47
CA SER A 92 42.46 -5.25 -47.22
C SER A 92 41.53 -5.27 -46.00
N GLY A 93 40.24 -5.55 -46.19
CA GLY A 93 39.26 -5.62 -45.11
C GLY A 93 39.25 -6.98 -44.38
N PRO A 94 38.60 -7.06 -43.20
CA PRO A 94 38.41 -8.33 -42.50
C PRO A 94 37.65 -9.33 -43.37
N ALA A 95 38.01 -10.62 -43.24
CA ALA A 95 37.34 -11.72 -43.94
C ALA A 95 35.85 -11.77 -43.59
N CYS A 96 35.04 -12.31 -44.51
CA CYS A 96 33.61 -12.49 -44.31
C CYS A 96 33.36 -13.39 -43.09
N HIS A 97 32.60 -12.90 -42.11
CA HIS A 97 32.27 -13.62 -40.88
C HIS A 97 30.83 -13.33 -40.45
N PRO A 98 30.17 -14.25 -39.73
CA PRO A 98 28.86 -13.98 -39.13
C PRO A 98 28.95 -12.85 -38.12
N CYS A 99 27.97 -11.95 -38.15
CA CYS A 99 27.84 -10.84 -37.22
C CYS A 99 26.37 -10.52 -36.98
N ASP A 100 26.09 -9.86 -35.86
CA ASP A 100 24.78 -9.32 -35.58
C ASP A 100 24.70 -7.88 -36.07
N ILE A 101 23.69 -7.57 -36.91
CA ILE A 101 23.36 -6.20 -37.30
C ILE A 101 22.09 -5.75 -36.61
N ILE A 102 22.07 -4.50 -36.17
CA ILE A 102 20.86 -3.90 -35.57
C ILE A 102 19.92 -3.52 -36.70
N VAL A 103 18.75 -4.14 -36.75
CA VAL A 103 17.73 -3.93 -37.79
C VAL A 103 16.54 -3.11 -37.33
N ASP A 104 16.30 -3.05 -36.01
CA ASP A 104 15.22 -2.29 -35.41
C ASP A 104 15.50 -2.05 -33.91
N TRP A 105 14.63 -1.30 -33.25
CA TRP A 105 14.64 -1.09 -31.81
C TRP A 105 13.24 -1.25 -31.25
N VAL A 106 13.12 -1.99 -30.15
CA VAL A 106 11.84 -2.22 -29.47
C VAL A 106 11.90 -1.73 -28.03
N CYS A 107 10.77 -1.21 -27.56
CA CYS A 107 10.61 -0.83 -26.17
C CYS A 107 10.09 -2.03 -25.37
N GLU A 108 10.97 -2.66 -24.60
CA GLU A 108 10.59 -3.73 -23.69
C GLU A 108 10.04 -3.15 -22.39
N GLN A 109 8.84 -3.58 -22.01
CA GLN A 109 8.27 -3.20 -20.71
C GLN A 109 8.97 -3.94 -19.57
N ARG A 110 9.36 -3.20 -18.55
CA ARG A 110 9.88 -3.70 -17.29
C ARG A 110 8.97 -3.26 -16.14
N ILE A 111 8.80 -4.16 -15.18
CA ILE A 111 8.01 -3.93 -13.98
C ILE A 111 8.91 -4.12 -12.75
N GLN A 112 8.94 -3.12 -11.88
CA GLN A 112 9.55 -3.19 -10.57
C GLN A 112 8.48 -3.03 -9.50
N SER A 113 8.56 -3.86 -8.46
CA SER A 113 7.63 -3.85 -7.32
C SER A 113 8.39 -3.38 -6.09
N TYR A 114 7.87 -2.36 -5.42
CA TYR A 114 8.43 -1.84 -4.18
C TYR A 114 7.47 -2.08 -3.03
N SER A 115 7.92 -2.81 -2.01
CA SER A 115 7.21 -2.88 -0.74
C SER A 115 7.34 -1.55 0.00
N GLU A 116 6.23 -1.08 0.54
CA GLU A 116 6.16 0.12 1.36
C GLU A 116 6.08 -0.28 2.84
N THR A 117 6.82 0.40 3.72
CA THR A 117 6.82 0.10 5.15
C THR A 117 5.88 1.01 5.93
N ILE A 118 5.39 0.54 7.07
CA ILE A 118 4.55 1.31 8.00
C ILE A 118 5.41 1.68 9.22
N PRO A 119 6.17 2.78 9.20
CA PRO A 119 7.02 3.17 10.32
C PRO A 119 6.23 3.55 11.58
N VAL A 120 4.97 3.98 11.44
CA VAL A 120 4.11 4.35 12.56
C VAL A 120 2.68 3.94 12.27
N ALA A 121 2.11 3.12 13.13
CA ALA A 121 0.68 2.83 13.20
C ALA A 121 0.23 2.77 14.66
N TYR A 122 -1.01 3.16 14.92
CA TYR A 122 -1.65 3.09 16.22
C TYR A 122 -3.15 2.86 16.07
N GLY A 123 -3.72 2.19 17.06
CA GLY A 123 -5.16 2.00 17.20
C GLY A 123 -5.75 2.98 18.21
N SER A 124 -7.04 3.24 18.06
CA SER A 124 -7.86 3.88 19.08
C SER A 124 -9.29 3.37 18.99
N THR A 125 -10.04 3.50 20.08
CA THR A 125 -11.47 3.29 20.07
C THR A 125 -12.16 4.42 20.82
N SER A 126 -13.31 4.88 20.35
CA SER A 126 -14.08 5.96 20.97
C SER A 126 -15.57 5.71 20.91
N LEU A 127 -16.28 6.12 21.96
CA LEU A 127 -17.73 6.09 22.00
C LEU A 127 -18.30 7.02 20.93
N THR A 128 -19.36 6.58 20.25
CA THR A 128 -20.06 7.41 19.26
C THR A 128 -20.78 8.58 19.92
N LYS A 129 -20.94 9.69 19.17
CA LYS A 129 -21.60 10.89 19.68
C LYS A 129 -23.04 10.62 20.09
N GLU A 130 -23.71 9.76 19.34
CA GLU A 130 -25.08 9.29 19.59
C GLU A 130 -25.16 8.53 20.91
N SER A 131 -24.18 7.66 21.20
CA SER A 131 -24.13 6.91 22.45
C SER A 131 -23.79 7.82 23.64
N GLU A 132 -22.90 8.79 23.47
CA GLU A 132 -22.64 9.83 24.47
C GLU A 132 -23.91 10.61 24.81
N ASP A 133 -24.65 11.07 23.80
CA ASP A 133 -25.89 11.83 24.01
C ASP A 133 -26.98 10.97 24.66
N TRP A 134 -27.06 9.69 24.31
CA TRP A 134 -27.98 8.76 24.95
C TRP A 134 -27.64 8.57 26.44
N ILE A 135 -26.37 8.42 26.80
CA ILE A 135 -25.95 8.32 28.20
C ILE A 135 -26.33 9.60 28.95
N LEU A 136 -25.97 10.77 28.41
CA LEU A 136 -26.12 12.04 29.10
C LEU A 136 -27.56 12.55 29.18
N ASN A 137 -28.40 12.24 28.20
CA ASN A 137 -29.76 12.79 28.11
C ASN A 137 -30.87 11.77 28.36
N THR A 138 -30.60 10.46 28.27
CA THR A 138 -31.63 9.42 28.45
C THR A 138 -31.31 8.52 29.64
N LEU A 139 -30.10 7.94 29.66
CA LEU A 139 -29.71 7.00 30.71
C LEU A 139 -29.59 7.69 32.07
N SER A 140 -29.02 8.90 32.10
CA SER A 140 -28.87 9.73 33.30
C SER A 140 -30.20 10.10 33.97
N ILE A 141 -31.27 10.27 33.19
CA ILE A 141 -32.62 10.54 33.71
C ILE A 141 -33.18 9.33 34.45
N ARG A 142 -32.97 8.13 33.88
CA ARG A 142 -33.46 6.88 34.45
C ARG A 142 -32.62 6.42 35.65
N TYR A 143 -31.32 6.68 35.62
CA TYR A 143 -30.36 6.26 36.64
C TYR A 143 -29.52 7.45 37.10
N PRO A 144 -29.93 8.12 38.20
CA PRO A 144 -29.19 9.24 38.77
C PRO A 144 -27.77 8.80 39.16
N GLY A 145 -26.78 9.22 38.38
CA GLY A 145 -25.38 8.77 38.52
C GLY A 145 -24.79 8.14 37.26
N ALA A 146 -25.55 7.93 36.19
CA ALA A 146 -24.99 7.57 34.89
C ALA A 146 -24.32 8.78 34.23
N TYR A 147 -23.04 8.66 33.92
CA TYR A 147 -22.22 9.62 33.17
C TYR A 147 -21.14 8.87 32.39
N ILE A 148 -20.44 9.58 31.50
CA ILE A 148 -19.35 8.99 30.69
C ILE A 148 -18.10 8.86 31.54
N HIS A 149 -17.63 7.64 31.77
CA HIS A 149 -16.42 7.34 32.52
C HIS A 149 -15.15 7.56 31.70
N ASN A 150 -15.07 6.93 30.52
CA ASN A 150 -13.94 7.07 29.62
C ASN A 150 -14.36 6.86 28.17
N GLY A 151 -14.81 7.91 27.49
CA GLY A 151 -15.29 7.83 26.10
C GLY A 151 -14.23 7.51 25.04
N SER A 152 -12.95 7.33 25.39
CA SER A 152 -11.93 6.93 24.41
C SER A 152 -10.75 6.16 25.00
N PHE A 153 -10.18 5.27 24.18
CA PHE A 153 -8.94 4.55 24.47
C PHE A 153 -7.96 4.75 23.32
N ARG A 154 -6.70 4.98 23.66
CA ARG A 154 -5.59 5.09 22.70
C ARG A 154 -4.55 4.03 23.02
N PHE A 155 -4.07 3.36 21.98
CA PHE A 155 -3.08 2.30 22.11
C PHE A 155 -1.69 2.80 21.66
N PRO A 156 -0.60 2.19 22.17
CA PRO A 156 0.74 2.56 21.78
C PRO A 156 0.95 2.48 20.26
N SER A 157 1.75 3.40 19.73
CA SER A 157 2.20 3.31 18.35
C SER A 157 3.33 2.31 18.20
N SER A 158 3.35 1.58 17.09
CA SER A 158 4.50 0.76 16.70
C SER A 158 4.68 0.74 15.18
N SER A 159 5.84 0.23 14.75
CA SER A 159 6.18 0.06 13.34
C SER A 159 5.83 -1.35 12.86
N GLY A 160 5.51 -1.48 11.58
CA GLY A 160 5.38 -2.74 10.84
C GLY A 160 6.18 -2.73 9.55
N GLY A 161 6.22 -3.88 8.87
CA GLY A 161 6.69 -3.98 7.49
C GLY A 161 5.65 -3.40 6.54
N SER A 162 5.27 -4.16 5.51
CA SER A 162 4.10 -3.86 4.68
C SER A 162 2.76 -4.08 5.39
N SER A 163 2.78 -4.68 6.57
CA SER A 163 1.61 -4.88 7.42
C SER A 163 1.93 -4.57 8.88
N TRP A 164 0.92 -4.08 9.59
CA TRP A 164 0.94 -3.86 11.02
C TRP A 164 -0.27 -4.55 11.66
N ASN A 165 0.00 -5.32 12.72
CA ASN A 165 -1.01 -6.03 13.48
C ASN A 165 -0.81 -5.73 14.96
N TYR A 166 -1.90 -5.39 15.64
CA TYR A 166 -1.89 -5.14 17.07
C TYR A 166 -3.16 -5.70 17.70
N THR A 167 -2.99 -6.31 18.88
CA THR A 167 -4.10 -6.82 19.67
C THR A 167 -4.03 -6.18 21.04
N ALA A 168 -5.14 -5.60 21.49
CA ALA A 168 -5.30 -5.03 22.82
C ALA A 168 -6.28 -5.90 23.62
N PRO A 169 -5.77 -6.78 24.52
CA PRO A 169 -6.63 -7.63 25.32
C PRO A 169 -7.18 -6.91 26.57
N GLY A 170 -8.35 -7.31 27.02
CA GLY A 170 -8.90 -6.99 28.34
C GLY A 170 -9.24 -5.53 28.59
N ILE A 171 -9.59 -4.78 27.55
CA ILE A 171 -9.95 -3.35 27.66
C ILE A 171 -11.23 -3.21 28.48
N GLN A 172 -11.14 -2.48 29.58
CA GLN A 172 -12.25 -2.28 30.52
C GLN A 172 -13.19 -1.18 30.01
N ILE A 173 -14.19 -1.56 29.22
CA ILE A 173 -15.22 -0.64 28.70
C ILE A 173 -16.31 -0.42 29.75
N ALA A 174 -16.35 0.78 30.34
CA ALA A 174 -17.35 1.15 31.35
C ALA A 174 -18.62 1.78 30.75
N ASP A 175 -18.51 2.38 29.56
CA ASP A 175 -19.59 3.13 28.95
C ASP A 175 -20.35 2.27 27.91
N PRO A 176 -21.67 2.12 28.06
CA PRO A 176 -22.50 1.37 27.12
C PRO A 176 -22.73 2.13 25.81
N GLY A 177 -23.03 1.39 24.74
CA GLY A 177 -23.36 1.94 23.43
C GLY A 177 -22.39 1.51 22.33
N GLU A 178 -22.45 2.21 21.20
CA GLU A 178 -21.63 1.91 20.03
C GLU A 178 -20.28 2.61 20.11
N TRP A 179 -19.22 1.83 19.86
CA TRP A 179 -17.83 2.24 19.86
C TRP A 179 -17.24 2.14 18.45
N THR A 180 -16.58 3.19 18.00
CA THR A 180 -15.85 3.23 16.73
C THR A 180 -14.39 2.84 16.95
N ILE A 181 -13.92 1.82 16.22
CA ILE A 181 -12.51 1.44 16.15
C ILE A 181 -11.86 2.25 15.04
N SER A 182 -10.81 3.01 15.37
CA SER A 182 -10.07 3.83 14.42
C SER A 182 -8.61 3.44 14.36
N ILE A 183 -8.06 3.46 13.15
CA ILE A 183 -6.63 3.17 12.90
C ILE A 183 -6.00 4.34 12.18
N GLY A 184 -4.85 4.78 12.68
CA GLY A 184 -4.07 5.88 12.12
C GLY A 184 -2.59 5.57 12.05
N GLY A 185 -1.88 6.30 11.19
CA GLY A 185 -0.46 6.10 10.99
C GLY A 185 0.07 6.79 9.73
N ARG A 186 1.30 6.42 9.36
CA ARG A 186 1.94 6.86 8.13
C ARG A 186 2.81 5.76 7.54
N THR A 187 2.94 5.81 6.22
CA THR A 187 3.86 4.96 5.46
C THR A 187 5.21 5.63 5.24
N SER A 188 6.23 4.88 4.84
CA SER A 188 7.55 5.42 4.50
C SER A 188 7.63 6.03 3.09
N GLY A 189 6.67 5.73 2.21
CA GLY A 189 6.86 5.88 0.78
C GLY A 189 7.79 4.80 0.22
N THR A 190 8.10 4.92 -1.07
CA THR A 190 9.05 4.09 -1.83
C THR A 190 9.96 5.00 -2.66
N PRO A 191 11.01 4.50 -3.33
CA PRO A 191 11.84 5.33 -4.21
C PRO A 191 11.05 6.07 -5.31
N VAL A 192 9.84 5.60 -5.63
CA VAL A 192 8.97 6.12 -6.68
C VAL A 192 7.66 6.71 -6.14
N SER A 193 7.47 6.79 -4.82
CA SER A 193 6.25 7.34 -4.21
C SER A 193 6.52 8.04 -2.88
N ALA A 194 5.80 9.13 -2.61
CA ALA A 194 5.92 9.86 -1.36
C ALA A 194 5.30 9.07 -0.18
N SER A 195 5.73 9.41 1.04
CA SER A 195 5.06 8.93 2.26
C SER A 195 3.63 9.44 2.36
N ARG A 196 2.75 8.63 2.94
CA ARG A 196 1.31 8.93 3.03
C ARG A 196 0.81 8.70 4.45
N ASN A 197 -0.03 9.62 4.92
CA ASN A 197 -0.78 9.42 6.17
C ASN A 197 -2.04 8.60 5.89
N PHE A 198 -2.43 7.76 6.84
CA PHE A 198 -3.71 7.08 6.85
C PHE A 198 -4.37 7.27 8.22
N GLY A 199 -5.70 7.33 8.25
CA GLY A 199 -6.44 7.65 9.47
C GLY A 199 -7.94 7.53 9.27
N GLY A 200 -8.65 7.05 10.28
CA GLY A 200 -10.12 6.99 10.29
C GLY A 200 -10.71 5.68 10.79
N PRO A 201 -12.04 5.55 10.69
CA PRO A 201 -12.77 4.36 11.13
C PRO A 201 -12.31 3.11 10.37
N ALA A 202 -12.12 2.03 11.11
CA ALA A 202 -11.73 0.71 10.61
C ALA A 202 -12.67 -0.41 11.08
N GLY A 203 -13.64 -0.10 11.94
CA GLY A 203 -14.70 -0.99 12.39
C GLY A 203 -15.48 -0.39 13.56
N SER A 204 -16.44 -1.13 14.10
CA SER A 204 -17.17 -0.76 15.31
C SER A 204 -17.53 -1.99 16.13
N PHE A 205 -17.90 -1.76 17.39
CA PHE A 205 -18.49 -2.78 18.26
C PHE A 205 -19.49 -2.13 19.24
N GLU A 206 -20.38 -2.92 19.80
CA GLU A 206 -21.39 -2.45 20.76
C GLU A 206 -21.11 -3.02 22.16
N ALA A 207 -21.11 -2.15 23.16
CA ALA A 207 -21.00 -2.49 24.57
C ALA A 207 -22.37 -2.45 25.24
N TRP A 208 -22.77 -3.56 25.84
CA TRP A 208 -24.11 -3.79 26.35
C TRP A 208 -24.23 -3.48 27.84
N LEU A 209 -25.38 -2.91 28.20
CA LEU A 209 -25.80 -2.66 29.58
C LEU A 209 -26.91 -3.67 29.96
N LYS A 210 -26.76 -4.39 31.07
CA LYS A 210 -27.87 -5.14 31.68
C LYS A 210 -28.70 -4.19 32.56
N GLU A 211 -29.93 -3.91 32.14
CA GLU A 211 -30.85 -3.04 32.90
C GLU A 211 -31.21 -3.61 34.29
N THR A 212 -31.18 -4.94 34.48
CA THR A 212 -31.51 -5.61 35.76
C THR A 212 -30.43 -5.52 36.84
N ALA A 213 -29.22 -5.06 36.51
CA ALA A 213 -28.10 -4.96 37.46
C ALA A 213 -27.91 -3.55 38.05
N ILE A 214 -28.76 -2.58 37.68
CA ILE A 214 -28.64 -1.18 38.14
C ILE A 214 -29.54 -0.91 39.37
N THR A 215 -30.41 -1.87 39.72
CA THR A 215 -31.23 -1.83 40.94
C THR A 215 -30.55 -2.60 42.07
N GLN A 216 -29.46 -2.07 42.64
CA GLN A 216 -29.02 -2.39 44.00
C GLN A 216 -28.42 -1.15 44.66
#